data_AF-A0AAX6NU51-F1
#
_entry.id   AF-A0AAX6NU51-F1
#
_cell.length_a   1.000
_cell.length_b   1.000
_cell.length_c   1.000
_cell.angle_alpha   90.00
_cell.angle_beta   90.00
_cell.angle_gamma   90.00
#
_symmetry.space_group_name_H-M   'P 1'
#
loop_
_entity.id
_entity.type
_entity.pdbx_description
1 polymer ?
#
loop_
_entity_poly.entity_id
_entity_poly.type
_entity_poly.pdbx_seq_one_letter_code
_entity_poly.pdbx_strand_id
1 'polypeptide(L)'
;MPKRGCPFADASPLQLKVRVGLKELSHGVCGERYSREIFDLSGAVSRACSSCVRAVDGKVVCGQCERAVCGQCVRTCWSCGAVACALCGLVDCSDVWEKALCNSCAMFEA
;
A
#
# COMPACT_ATOMS: atom_id res chain seq x y z
N MET A 1 25.03 65.71 33.33
CA MET A 1 24.43 64.59 34.07
C MET A 1 24.85 63.29 33.39
N PRO A 2 25.42 62.29 34.09
CA PRO A 2 25.75 61.00 33.47
C PRO A 2 24.45 60.25 33.14
N LYS A 3 24.27 59.82 31.90
CA LYS A 3 23.14 58.97 31.51
C LYS A 3 23.29 57.63 32.25
N ARG A 4 22.25 57.20 32.99
CA ARG A 4 22.24 55.89 33.65
C ARG A 4 22.43 54.80 32.59
N GLY A 5 23.32 53.84 32.87
CA GLY A 5 23.56 52.68 32.02
C GLY A 5 22.28 51.84 31.87
N CYS A 6 22.11 51.23 30.70
CA CYS A 6 20.92 50.44 30.38
C CYS A 6 20.94 49.14 31.22
N PRO A 7 19.92 48.85 32.04
CA PRO A 7 19.91 47.70 32.96
C PRO A 7 19.79 46.34 32.26
N PHE A 8 19.63 46.32 30.94
CA PHE A 8 19.45 45.11 30.13
C PHE A 8 20.69 44.74 29.31
N ALA A 9 21.78 45.49 29.41
CA ALA A 9 22.96 45.30 28.57
C ALA A 9 23.62 43.91 28.77
N ASP A 10 23.57 43.36 29.99
CA ASP A 10 24.30 42.13 30.34
C ASP A 10 23.41 40.87 30.41
N ALA A 11 22.08 40.98 30.26
CA ALA A 11 21.14 39.89 30.54
C ALA A 11 20.20 39.52 29.38
N SER A 12 20.22 40.25 28.26
CA SER A 12 19.44 39.84 27.10
C SER A 12 20.17 38.71 26.38
N PRO A 13 19.62 37.48 26.31
CA PRO A 13 20.21 36.45 25.46
C PRO A 13 20.31 37.01 24.05
N LEU A 14 21.48 36.85 23.43
CA LEU A 14 21.67 37.19 22.03
C LEU A 14 20.56 36.48 21.25
N GLN A 15 19.70 37.24 20.58
CA GLN A 15 18.70 36.71 19.65
C GLN A 15 19.46 36.04 18.50
N LEU A 16 19.89 34.81 18.73
CA LEU A 16 20.62 34.00 17.78
C LEU A 16 19.64 33.66 16.67
N LYS A 17 19.77 34.38 15.54
CA LYS A 17 19.02 34.10 14.34
C LYS A 17 19.55 32.78 13.76
N VAL A 18 19.00 31.68 14.24
CA VAL A 18 19.28 30.35 13.69
C VAL A 18 18.71 30.30 12.28
N ARG A 19 19.54 29.95 11.30
CA ARG A 19 19.07 29.70 9.94
C ARG A 19 18.40 28.33 9.93
N VAL A 20 17.08 28.33 9.96
CA VAL A 20 16.28 27.11 9.82
C VAL A 20 16.14 26.80 8.32
N GLY A 21 16.53 25.60 7.92
CA GLY A 21 16.43 25.15 6.52
C GLY A 21 15.04 24.64 6.16
N LEU A 22 14.74 24.52 4.85
CA LEU A 22 13.47 23.96 4.35
C LEU A 22 13.16 22.58 4.94
N LYS A 23 14.20 21.75 5.14
CA LYS A 23 14.08 20.42 5.76
C LYS A 23 13.61 20.51 7.21
N GLU A 24 14.16 21.42 8.00
CA GLU A 24 13.74 21.59 9.41
C GLU A 24 12.35 22.20 9.50
N LEU A 25 11.98 23.09 8.58
CA LEU A 25 10.60 23.59 8.45
C LEU A 25 9.61 22.48 8.08
N SER A 26 10.02 21.55 7.21
CA SER A 26 9.17 20.42 6.81
C SER A 26 8.96 19.38 7.90
N HIS A 27 9.88 19.28 8.87
CA HIS A 27 9.77 18.39 10.04
C HIS A 27 9.27 19.21 11.25
N GLY A 28 8.01 19.64 11.21
CA GLY A 28 7.39 20.37 12.32
C GLY A 28 7.38 19.56 13.64
N VAL A 29 7.02 20.21 14.76
CA VAL A 29 7.02 19.63 16.12
C VAL A 29 6.17 18.33 16.25
N CYS A 30 5.21 18.13 15.35
CA CYS A 30 4.38 16.92 15.26
C CYS A 30 4.58 16.16 13.93
N GLY A 31 5.64 16.44 13.17
CA GLY A 31 5.84 15.91 11.81
C GLY A 31 5.85 14.38 11.75
N GLU A 32 6.41 13.73 12.77
CA GLU A 32 6.43 12.26 12.88
C GLU A 32 5.05 11.66 13.16
N ARG A 33 4.19 12.35 13.92
CA ARG A 33 2.81 11.88 14.17
C ARG A 33 1.97 12.00 12.90
N TYR A 34 2.04 13.15 12.22
CA TYR A 34 1.34 13.36 10.96
C TYR A 34 1.83 12.43 9.84
N SER A 35 3.14 12.18 9.74
CA SER A 35 3.65 11.23 8.74
C SER A 35 3.13 9.83 9.01
N ARG A 36 3.13 9.39 10.27
CA ARG A 36 2.60 8.09 10.67
C ARG A 36 1.11 7.95 10.38
N GLU A 37 0.31 8.97 10.70
CA GLU A 37 -1.13 9.00 10.36
C GLU A 37 -1.38 8.92 8.84
N ILE A 38 -0.58 9.62 8.03
CA ILE A 38 -0.66 9.55 6.55
C ILE A 38 -0.26 8.15 6.06
N PHE A 39 0.81 7.58 6.61
CA PHE A 39 1.29 6.25 6.24
C PHE A 39 0.35 5.13 6.70
N ASP A 40 -0.29 5.26 7.86
CA ASP A 40 -1.28 4.32 8.39
C ASP A 40 -2.60 4.42 7.60
N LEU A 41 -2.99 5.61 7.13
CA LEU A 41 -4.08 5.74 6.15
C LEU A 41 -3.73 5.08 4.81
N SER A 42 -2.47 5.19 4.38
CA SER A 42 -1.94 4.45 3.22
C SER A 42 -1.66 2.97 3.51
N GLY A 43 -1.82 2.55 4.77
CA GLY A 43 -1.61 1.19 5.27
C GLY A 43 -2.66 0.20 4.78
N ALA A 44 -3.75 0.69 4.19
CA ALA A 44 -4.45 -0.03 3.14
C ALA A 44 -3.54 -0.07 1.91
N VAL A 45 -2.47 -0.87 1.98
CA VAL A 45 -1.63 -1.19 0.83
C VAL A 45 -2.55 -1.95 -0.12
N SER A 46 -3.20 -1.20 -1.00
CA SER A 46 -4.06 -1.75 -2.03
C SER A 46 -3.21 -2.71 -2.82
N ARG A 47 -3.41 -4.02 -2.63
CA ARG A 47 -2.63 -5.01 -3.36
C ARG A 47 -3.10 -4.93 -4.81
N ALA A 48 -2.17 -4.96 -5.75
CA ALA A 48 -2.54 -5.04 -7.16
C ALA A 48 -3.06 -6.43 -7.47
N CYS A 49 -4.16 -6.52 -8.20
CA CYS A 49 -4.67 -7.78 -8.72
C CYS A 49 -3.63 -8.41 -9.65
N SER A 50 -3.33 -9.71 -9.47
CA SER A 50 -2.34 -10.41 -10.28
C SER A 50 -2.68 -10.54 -11.76
N SER A 51 -3.94 -10.31 -12.14
CA SER A 51 -4.44 -10.46 -13.50
C SER A 51 -4.69 -9.11 -14.18
N CYS A 52 -5.43 -8.20 -13.53
CA CYS A 52 -5.77 -6.90 -14.12
C CYS A 52 -4.95 -5.72 -13.60
N VAL A 53 -4.01 -5.95 -12.68
CA VAL A 53 -3.14 -4.95 -12.01
C VAL A 53 -3.86 -3.80 -11.28
N ARG A 54 -5.18 -3.80 -11.25
CA ARG A 54 -5.98 -2.82 -10.50
C ARG A 54 -5.78 -3.03 -9.00
N ALA A 55 -5.71 -1.91 -8.27
CA ALA A 55 -5.79 -1.89 -6.83
C ALA A 55 -7.05 -2.67 -6.37
N VAL A 56 -6.85 -3.60 -5.44
CA VAL A 56 -7.94 -4.35 -4.82
C VAL A 56 -7.86 -4.26 -3.30
N ASP A 57 -8.98 -3.89 -2.72
CA ASP A 57 -9.23 -3.93 -1.28
C ASP A 57 -9.92 -5.25 -0.96
N GLY A 58 -9.13 -6.31 -0.76
CA GLY A 58 -9.72 -7.64 -0.55
C GLY A 58 -8.72 -8.75 -0.27
N LYS A 59 -9.20 -9.78 0.44
CA LYS A 59 -8.43 -10.94 0.93
C LYS A 59 -8.50 -12.16 0.01
N VAL A 60 -9.04 -12.03 -1.20
CA VAL A 60 -9.13 -13.15 -2.14
C VAL A 60 -7.77 -13.38 -2.78
N VAL A 61 -7.20 -14.56 -2.52
CA VAL A 61 -5.88 -14.96 -3.01
C VAL A 61 -6.00 -16.17 -3.91
N CYS A 62 -5.17 -16.21 -4.96
CA CYS A 62 -5.03 -17.39 -5.81
C CYS A 62 -4.35 -18.51 -5.01
N GLY A 63 -4.92 -19.72 -5.00
CA GLY A 63 -4.32 -20.88 -4.31
C GLY A 63 -3.01 -21.38 -4.95
N GLN A 64 -2.66 -20.92 -6.15
CA GLN A 64 -1.49 -21.36 -6.90
C GLN A 64 -0.31 -20.41 -6.83
N CYS A 65 -0.56 -19.10 -6.92
CA CYS A 65 0.48 -18.07 -6.90
C CYS A 65 0.42 -17.15 -5.68
N GLU A 66 -0.54 -17.37 -4.78
CA GLU A 66 -0.74 -16.65 -3.52
C GLU A 66 -0.92 -15.13 -3.64
N ARG A 67 -1.11 -14.63 -4.87
CA ARG A 67 -1.33 -13.21 -5.16
C ARG A 67 -2.81 -12.85 -5.04
N ALA A 68 -3.05 -11.58 -4.72
CA ALA A 68 -4.40 -11.02 -4.60
C ALA A 68 -5.12 -10.96 -5.97
N VAL A 69 -6.43 -11.19 -5.97
CA VAL A 69 -7.25 -11.23 -7.18
C VAL A 69 -8.55 -10.43 -6.96
N CYS A 70 -8.97 -9.62 -7.94
CA CYS A 70 -10.26 -8.93 -7.87
C CYS A 70 -11.42 -9.90 -8.15
N GLY A 71 -12.64 -9.54 -7.74
CA GLY A 71 -13.83 -10.35 -8.02
C GLY A 71 -14.10 -10.62 -9.50
N GLN A 72 -13.58 -9.78 -10.40
CA GLN A 72 -13.71 -9.99 -11.85
C GLN A 72 -12.67 -10.97 -12.42
N CYS A 73 -11.54 -11.12 -11.73
CA CYS A 73 -10.42 -11.96 -12.16
C CYS A 73 -10.36 -13.30 -11.40
N VAL A 74 -11.28 -13.49 -10.45
CA VAL A 74 -11.40 -14.72 -9.66
C VAL A 74 -12.07 -15.80 -10.50
N ARG A 75 -11.48 -16.99 -10.53
CA ARG A 75 -12.11 -18.18 -11.06
C ARG A 75 -12.07 -19.28 -10.00
N THR A 76 -13.09 -20.10 -9.97
CA THR A 76 -13.14 -21.27 -9.08
C THR A 76 -12.86 -22.49 -9.92
N CYS A 77 -11.84 -23.26 -9.53
CA CYS A 77 -11.54 -24.53 -10.16
C CYS A 77 -12.73 -25.48 -9.98
N TRP A 78 -13.23 -26.05 -11.08
CA TRP A 78 -14.37 -26.96 -11.06
C TRP A 78 -14.08 -28.24 -10.26
N SER A 79 -12.87 -28.79 -10.37
CA SER A 79 -12.52 -30.07 -9.78
C SER A 79 -12.08 -29.99 -8.32
N CYS A 80 -11.32 -28.95 -7.93
CA CYS A 80 -10.82 -28.81 -6.56
C CYS A 80 -11.44 -27.65 -5.76
N GLY A 81 -12.31 -26.85 -6.36
CA GLY A 81 -12.95 -25.70 -5.71
C GLY A 81 -11.98 -24.56 -5.35
N ALA A 82 -10.69 -24.68 -5.67
CA ALA A 82 -9.70 -23.67 -5.33
C ALA A 82 -9.87 -22.42 -6.18
N VAL A 83 -9.61 -21.26 -5.57
CA VAL A 83 -9.56 -19.99 -6.30
C VAL A 83 -8.29 -19.94 -7.15
N ALA A 84 -8.46 -19.70 -8.44
CA ALA A 84 -7.40 -19.44 -9.40
C ALA A 84 -7.55 -18.04 -10.00
N CYS A 85 -6.45 -17.32 -10.20
CA CYS A 85 -6.46 -16.12 -11.03
C CYS A 85 -6.52 -16.51 -12.52
N ALA A 86 -6.90 -15.58 -13.39
CA ALA A 86 -6.95 -15.82 -14.84
C ALA A 86 -5.62 -16.29 -15.47
N LEU A 87 -4.48 -16.16 -14.78
CA LEU A 87 -3.17 -16.66 -15.24
C LEU A 87 -2.89 -18.09 -14.77
N CYS A 88 -3.47 -18.50 -13.64
CA CYS A 88 -3.28 -19.83 -13.05
C CYS A 88 -4.47 -20.77 -13.30
N GLY A 89 -5.49 -20.27 -14.00
CA GLY A 89 -6.67 -21.01 -14.38
C GLY A 89 -6.79 -21.04 -15.90
N LEU A 90 -7.01 -22.24 -16.44
CA LEU A 90 -7.41 -22.47 -17.82
C LEU A 90 -8.93 -22.45 -17.90
N VAL A 91 -9.48 -21.74 -18.89
CA VAL A 91 -10.89 -21.84 -19.22
C VAL A 91 -11.02 -22.81 -20.37
N ASP A 92 -11.74 -23.90 -20.15
CA ASP A 92 -12.12 -24.80 -21.22
C ASP A 92 -13.43 -24.32 -21.84
N CYS A 93 -13.37 -24.00 -23.14
CA CYS A 93 -14.51 -23.58 -23.96
C CYS A 93 -15.03 -24.74 -24.84
N SER A 94 -14.56 -25.97 -24.61
CA SER A 94 -14.94 -27.15 -25.40
C SER A 94 -16.40 -27.57 -25.16
N ASP A 95 -16.95 -27.26 -23.99
CA ASP A 95 -18.31 -27.60 -23.57
C ASP A 95 -19.29 -26.44 -23.76
N VAL A 96 -20.59 -26.75 -23.84
CA VAL A 96 -21.71 -25.77 -23.82
C VAL A 96 -21.69 -24.87 -22.56
N TRP A 97 -20.88 -25.22 -21.55
CA TRP A 97 -20.68 -24.46 -20.32
C TRP A 97 -19.19 -24.17 -20.11
N GLU A 98 -18.84 -22.90 -19.92
CA GLU A 98 -17.46 -22.48 -19.58
C GLU A 98 -17.03 -23.12 -18.24
N LYS A 99 -16.03 -24.01 -18.28
CA LYS A 99 -15.42 -24.60 -17.08
C LYS A 99 -14.05 -23.99 -16.84
N ALA A 100 -13.76 -23.66 -15.58
CA ALA A 100 -12.43 -23.19 -15.18
C ALA A 100 -11.70 -24.27 -14.39
N LEU A 101 -10.45 -24.53 -14.75
CA LEU A 101 -9.58 -25.50 -14.09
C LEU A 101 -8.30 -24.80 -13.66
N CYS A 102 -7.78 -25.08 -12.47
CA CYS A 102 -6.44 -24.62 -12.12
C CYS A 102 -5.39 -25.41 -12.91
N ASN A 103 -4.20 -24.84 -13.10
CA ASN A 103 -3.12 -25.52 -13.85
C ASN A 103 -2.78 -26.91 -13.30
N SER A 104 -2.92 -27.14 -11.98
CA SER A 104 -2.71 -28.48 -11.42
C SER A 104 -3.75 -29.47 -11.95
N CYS A 105 -5.04 -29.12 -11.88
CA CYS A 105 -6.12 -30.00 -12.28
C CYS A 105 -6.19 -30.19 -13.80
N ALA A 106 -5.90 -29.15 -14.58
CA ALA A 106 -5.83 -29.25 -16.03
C ALA A 106 -4.77 -30.25 -16.52
N MET A 107 -3.68 -30.44 -15.76
CA MET A 107 -2.64 -31.42 -16.11
C MET A 107 -3.04 -32.88 -15.84
N PHE A 108 -4.08 -33.12 -15.04
CA PHE A 108 -4.60 -34.47 -14.77
C PHE A 108 -5.80 -34.86 -15.65
N GLU A 109 -6.36 -33.91 -16.41
CA GLU A 109 -7.43 -34.14 -17.39
C GLU A 109 -6.91 -34.27 -18.83
N ALA A 110 -5.58 -34.26 -19.02
CA ALA A 110 -4.91 -34.43 -20.32
C ALA A 110 -4.69 -35.90 -20.71
#